data_AF-A0A2S3VXC7-F1
#
_entry.id   AF-A0A2S3VXC7-F1
#
_cell.length_a   1.000
_cell.length_b   1.000
_cell.length_c   1.000
_cell.angle_alpha   90.00
_cell.angle_beta   90.00
_cell.angle_gamma   90.00
#
_symmetry.space_group_name_H-M   'P 1'
#
loop_
_entity.id
_entity.type
_entity.pdbx_description
1 polymer ?
#
loop_
_entity_poly.entity_id
_entity_poly.type
_entity_poly.pdbx_seq_one_letter_code
_entity_poly.pdbx_strand_id
1 'polypeptide(L)'
;MKQWADKDLVIRTPYVVSEDTGGGGRSSLRNLTQVWHLLYQVYSECDLAPDLAITSHIASERTYRQLQDGWHNPSALLHDLPSQPWWEDIWDSNEFARSNYWPGWKKLCTDLYEEISDSKSASNIRESIESGEHPLLKEIENAALLGKLDT
;
A
#
# COMPACT_ATOMS: atom_id res chain seq x y z
N MET A 1 24.53 22.91 -15.74
CA MET A 1 23.60 21.86 -16.17
C MET A 1 23.82 20.68 -15.22
N LYS A 2 22.98 20.50 -14.20
CA LYS A 2 23.16 19.41 -13.21
C LYS A 2 22.65 18.12 -13.82
N GLN A 3 23.58 17.20 -14.03
CA GLN A 3 23.38 15.85 -14.50
C GLN A 3 22.74 15.08 -13.33
N TRP A 4 21.46 14.75 -13.44
CA TRP A 4 20.79 13.88 -12.46
C TRP A 4 21.32 12.46 -12.70
N ALA A 5 22.41 12.13 -12.00
CA ALA A 5 22.94 10.79 -11.89
C ALA A 5 22.00 9.95 -11.01
N ASP A 6 21.82 8.70 -11.42
CA ASP A 6 20.86 7.69 -10.97
C ASP A 6 19.41 7.98 -11.39
N LYS A 7 19.01 7.30 -12.47
CA LYS A 7 17.63 7.29 -12.95
C LYS A 7 16.81 6.48 -11.97
N ASP A 8 16.09 7.14 -11.08
CA ASP A 8 14.99 6.54 -10.34
C ASP A 8 14.11 5.73 -11.32
N LEU A 9 13.97 4.42 -11.09
CA LEU A 9 13.03 3.60 -11.85
C LEU A 9 11.63 3.93 -11.36
N VAL A 10 10.95 4.82 -12.07
CA VAL A 10 9.58 5.22 -11.74
C VAL A 10 8.59 4.31 -12.44
N ILE A 11 7.96 3.42 -11.68
CA ILE A 11 6.82 2.62 -12.14
C ILE A 11 5.54 3.26 -11.62
N ARG A 12 4.53 3.44 -12.50
CA ARG A 12 3.27 4.10 -12.16
C ARG A 12 2.10 3.17 -12.44
N THR A 13 1.29 2.95 -11.42
CA THR A 13 0.01 2.25 -11.55
C THR A 13 -1.06 3.12 -10.89
N PRO A 14 -1.78 3.95 -11.66
CA PRO A 14 -2.79 4.84 -11.08
C PRO A 14 -3.96 4.01 -10.55
N TYR A 15 -4.32 4.24 -9.29
CA TYR A 15 -5.52 3.70 -8.65
C TYR A 15 -6.40 4.82 -8.12
N VAL A 16 -7.71 4.64 -8.23
CA VAL A 16 -8.69 5.52 -7.59
C VAL A 16 -9.03 4.94 -6.23
N VAL A 17 -8.61 5.64 -5.17
CA VAL A 17 -8.92 5.30 -3.78
C VAL A 17 -10.03 6.24 -3.32
N SER A 18 -11.27 5.89 -3.64
CA SER A 18 -12.45 6.74 -3.42
C SER A 18 -13.70 5.90 -3.17
N GLU A 19 -14.69 6.49 -2.53
CA GLU A 19 -16.03 5.94 -2.43
C GLU A 19 -16.76 5.93 -3.78
N ASP A 20 -16.40 6.84 -4.68
CA ASP A 20 -17.00 6.99 -6.00
C ASP A 20 -16.27 6.11 -7.03
N THR A 21 -16.41 4.79 -6.87
CA THR A 21 -15.88 3.80 -7.83
C THR A 21 -17.01 2.94 -8.38
N GLY A 22 -17.01 2.69 -9.69
CA GLY A 22 -17.89 1.67 -10.28
C GLY A 22 -17.54 0.26 -9.78
N GLY A 23 -18.45 -0.71 -9.91
CA GLY A 23 -18.29 -2.05 -9.32
C GLY A 23 -16.97 -2.77 -9.65
N GLY A 24 -16.44 -2.58 -10.87
CA GLY A 24 -15.12 -3.12 -11.24
C GLY A 24 -13.96 -2.45 -10.48
N GLY A 25 -13.99 -1.12 -10.37
CA GLY A 25 -13.01 -0.35 -9.59
C GLY A 25 -13.07 -0.71 -8.11
N ARG A 26 -14.28 -0.90 -7.58
CA ARG A 26 -14.51 -1.30 -6.19
C ARG A 26 -13.89 -2.66 -5.85
N SER A 27 -14.15 -3.67 -6.70
CA SER A 27 -13.54 -5.00 -6.55
C SER A 27 -12.01 -4.95 -6.60
N SER A 28 -11.45 -4.14 -7.51
CA SER A 28 -10.00 -3.95 -7.58
C SER A 28 -9.44 -3.28 -6.33
N LEU A 29 -10.14 -2.28 -5.77
CA LEU A 29 -9.71 -1.59 -4.55
C LEU A 29 -9.73 -2.53 -3.34
N ARG A 30 -10.74 -3.39 -3.23
CA ARG A 30 -10.82 -4.44 -2.19
C ARG A 30 -9.66 -5.44 -2.26
N ASN A 31 -9.21 -5.78 -3.47
CA ASN A 31 -8.05 -6.65 -3.63
C ASN A 31 -6.75 -5.91 -3.28
N LEU A 32 -6.66 -4.62 -3.66
CA LEU A 32 -5.51 -3.78 -3.35
C LEU A 32 -5.31 -3.59 -1.84
N THR A 33 -6.39 -3.46 -1.05
CA THR A 33 -6.26 -3.38 0.42
C THR A 33 -5.68 -4.65 1.03
N GLN A 34 -6.02 -5.83 0.51
CA GLN A 34 -5.39 -7.09 0.95
C GLN A 34 -3.91 -7.17 0.54
N VAL A 35 -3.55 -6.61 -0.62
CA VAL A 35 -2.13 -6.49 -1.02
C VAL A 35 -1.36 -5.55 -0.09
N TRP A 36 -1.95 -4.44 0.33
CA TRP A 36 -1.32 -3.54 1.32
C TRP A 36 -1.15 -4.21 2.68
N HIS A 37 -2.13 -5.00 3.13
CA HIS A 37 -2.00 -5.78 4.35
C HIS A 37 -0.85 -6.81 4.24
N LEU A 38 -0.78 -7.56 3.14
CA LEU A 38 0.33 -8.47 2.87
C LEU A 38 1.69 -7.76 2.88
N LEU A 39 1.75 -6.59 2.23
CA LEU A 39 2.97 -5.79 2.17
C LEU A 39 3.38 -5.32 3.56
N TYR A 40 2.43 -4.91 4.39
CA TYR A 40 2.69 -4.54 5.78
C TYR A 40 3.29 -5.71 6.55
N GLN A 41 2.71 -6.91 6.48
CA GLN A 41 3.26 -8.11 7.12
C GLN A 41 4.74 -8.36 6.75
N VAL A 42 5.07 -8.28 5.45
CA VAL A 42 6.45 -8.45 4.98
C VAL A 42 7.38 -7.34 5.49
N TYR A 43 6.90 -6.11 5.49
CA TYR A 43 7.67 -4.91 5.85
C TYR A 43 7.91 -4.77 7.36
N SER A 44 6.91 -5.07 8.20
CA SER A 44 6.94 -4.76 9.63
C SER A 44 7.10 -5.99 10.53
N GLU A 45 6.54 -7.15 10.16
CA GLU A 45 6.46 -8.32 11.05
C GLU A 45 7.49 -9.40 10.70
N CYS A 46 7.79 -9.60 9.41
CA CYS A 46 8.66 -10.69 8.99
C CYS A 46 10.16 -10.33 8.88
N ASP A 47 10.54 -9.04 9.00
CA ASP A 47 11.93 -8.54 8.84
C ASP A 47 12.66 -9.15 7.60
N LEU A 48 11.91 -9.32 6.51
CA LEU A 48 12.41 -9.97 5.27
C LEU A 48 13.01 -8.95 4.30
N ALA A 49 12.75 -7.67 4.52
CA ALA A 49 13.18 -6.58 3.66
C ALA A 49 13.76 -5.41 4.49
N PRO A 50 14.88 -5.63 5.19
CA PRO A 50 15.46 -4.60 6.09
C PRO A 50 15.90 -3.32 5.35
N ASP A 51 16.16 -3.41 4.05
CA ASP A 51 16.55 -2.27 3.21
C ASP A 51 15.35 -1.63 2.47
N LEU A 52 14.13 -2.17 2.63
CA LEU A 52 12.94 -1.62 2.01
C LEU A 52 12.35 -0.54 2.92
N ALA A 53 12.27 0.69 2.42
CA ALA A 53 11.52 1.76 3.06
C ALA A 53 10.30 2.12 2.21
N ILE A 54 9.11 2.01 2.80
CA ILE A 54 7.85 2.42 2.16
C ILE A 54 7.37 3.68 2.85
N THR A 55 7.17 4.76 2.08
CA THR A 55 6.56 5.99 2.57
C THR A 55 5.33 6.29 1.75
N SER A 56 4.37 6.97 2.37
CA SER A 56 3.18 7.41 1.66
C SER A 56 2.84 8.85 2.01
N HIS A 57 2.32 9.57 1.02
CA HIS A 57 2.18 11.02 1.09
C HIS A 57 0.83 11.42 0.51
N ILE A 58 0.17 12.40 1.13
CA ILE A 58 -1.01 13.03 0.57
C ILE A 58 -0.56 14.28 -0.19
N ALA A 59 -0.61 14.20 -1.51
CA ALA A 59 -0.18 15.26 -2.40
C ALA A 59 -1.34 16.25 -2.69
N SER A 60 -1.00 17.54 -2.83
CA SER A 60 -1.94 18.53 -3.34
C SER A 60 -2.24 18.30 -4.83
N GLU A 61 -3.37 18.80 -5.32
CA GLU A 61 -3.73 18.70 -6.75
C GLU A 61 -2.62 19.24 -7.67
N ARG A 62 -1.98 20.35 -7.26
CA ARG A 62 -0.83 20.91 -7.98
C ARG A 62 0.31 19.90 -8.09
N THR A 63 0.70 19.29 -6.98
CA THR A 63 1.79 18.29 -6.94
C THR A 63 1.42 17.06 -7.75
N TYR A 64 0.17 16.61 -7.66
CA TYR A 64 -0.33 15.50 -8.45
C TYR A 64 -0.24 15.77 -9.96
N ARG A 65 -0.63 16.96 -10.43
CA ARG A 65 -0.46 17.35 -11.84
C ARG A 65 1.00 17.33 -12.26
N GLN A 66 1.91 17.85 -11.43
CA GLN A 66 3.34 17.82 -11.70
C GLN A 66 3.90 16.39 -11.78
N LEU A 67 3.40 15.47 -10.94
CA LEU A 67 3.72 14.05 -11.01
C LEU A 67 3.21 13.46 -12.33
N GLN A 68 1.96 13.72 -12.70
CA GLN A 68 1.36 13.22 -13.95
C GLN A 68 2.12 13.69 -15.19
N ASP A 69 2.45 14.98 -15.27
CA ASP A 69 3.10 15.59 -16.43
C ASP A 69 4.49 14.96 -16.72
N GLY A 70 5.14 14.36 -15.72
CA GLY A 70 6.36 13.57 -15.89
C GLY A 70 7.65 14.39 -16.09
N TRP A 71 7.57 15.71 -16.02
CA TRP A 71 8.72 16.62 -16.20
C TRP A 71 9.58 16.80 -14.93
N HIS A 72 9.11 16.30 -13.79
CA HIS A 72 9.76 16.48 -12.49
C HIS A 72 10.17 15.12 -11.92
N ASN A 73 11.28 15.07 -11.19
CA ASN A 73 11.64 13.89 -10.42
C ASN A 73 10.59 13.69 -9.29
N PRO A 74 9.88 12.55 -9.22
CA PRO A 74 8.93 12.27 -8.16
C PRO A 74 9.54 12.37 -6.76
N SER A 75 10.77 11.88 -6.55
CA SER A 75 11.42 11.94 -5.24
C SER A 75 11.60 13.39 -4.78
N ALA A 76 11.98 14.29 -5.68
CA ALA A 76 12.09 15.72 -5.39
C ALA A 76 10.73 16.39 -5.11
N LEU A 77 9.66 15.96 -5.78
CA LEU A 77 8.31 16.48 -5.54
C LEU A 77 7.71 16.01 -4.21
N LEU A 78 8.05 14.78 -3.78
CA LEU A 78 7.52 14.17 -2.58
C LEU A 78 8.38 14.46 -1.33
N HIS A 79 9.65 14.84 -1.51
CA HIS A 79 10.62 15.08 -0.43
C HIS A 79 10.10 15.99 0.68
N ASP A 80 9.38 17.06 0.31
CA ASP A 80 8.88 18.06 1.27
C ASP A 80 7.48 17.72 1.82
N LEU A 81 6.87 16.63 1.35
CA LEU A 81 5.57 16.18 1.85
C LEU A 81 5.75 15.34 3.11
N PRO A 82 4.94 15.56 4.16
CA PRO A 82 4.97 14.71 5.33
C PRO A 82 4.62 13.27 4.93
N SER A 83 5.39 12.31 5.45
CA SER A 83 4.99 10.91 5.40
C SER A 83 3.77 10.71 6.31
N GLN A 84 2.81 9.93 5.86
CA GLN A 84 1.61 9.58 6.60
C GLN A 84 1.37 8.07 6.48
N PRO A 85 0.83 7.39 7.50
CA PRO A 85 0.68 5.94 7.47
C PRO A 85 -0.68 5.49 6.91
N TRP A 86 -1.18 6.14 5.84
CA TRP A 86 -2.53 5.84 5.37
C TRP A 86 -2.65 4.47 4.72
N TRP A 87 -1.59 3.92 4.12
CA TRP A 87 -1.66 2.63 3.45
C TRP A 87 -1.55 1.47 4.46
N GLU A 88 -0.93 1.71 5.61
CA GLU A 88 -0.91 0.84 6.78
C GLU A 88 -2.29 0.83 7.45
N ASP A 89 -2.90 2.00 7.62
CA ASP A 89 -4.16 2.11 8.38
C ASP A 89 -5.40 1.63 7.60
N ILE A 90 -5.42 1.70 6.26
CA ILE A 90 -6.65 1.57 5.44
C ILE A 90 -7.37 0.23 5.59
N TRP A 91 -6.64 -0.83 5.95
CA TRP A 91 -7.18 -2.18 6.09
C TRP A 91 -7.37 -2.60 7.56
N ASP A 92 -6.78 -1.89 8.53
CA ASP A 92 -6.92 -2.17 9.96
C ASP A 92 -8.06 -1.38 10.58
N SER A 93 -9.11 -2.09 11.01
CA SER A 93 -10.29 -1.49 11.65
C SER A 93 -10.00 -0.70 12.92
N ASN A 94 -8.92 -1.03 13.64
CA ASN A 94 -8.53 -0.28 14.83
C ASN A 94 -7.91 1.07 14.45
N GLU A 95 -7.13 1.11 13.37
CA GLU A 95 -6.40 2.30 12.95
C GLU A 95 -7.26 3.22 12.09
N PHE A 96 -7.97 2.70 11.06
CA PHE A 96 -8.81 3.57 10.23
C PHE A 96 -9.96 4.24 11.01
N ALA A 97 -10.42 3.64 12.11
CA ALA A 97 -11.45 4.23 12.96
C ALA A 97 -10.96 5.50 13.68
N ARG A 98 -9.65 5.58 13.94
CA ARG A 98 -8.98 6.66 14.68
C ARG A 98 -8.44 7.75 13.76
N SER A 99 -8.11 7.39 12.52
CA SER A 99 -7.56 8.29 11.50
C SER A 99 -8.62 8.95 10.62
N ASN A 100 -8.24 10.03 9.93
CA ASN A 100 -9.07 10.68 8.90
C ASN A 100 -8.20 11.45 7.90
N TYR A 101 -7.54 10.73 6.99
CA TYR A 101 -6.53 11.30 6.09
C TYR A 101 -7.09 12.24 5.03
N TRP A 102 -8.24 11.90 4.45
CA TRP A 102 -8.95 12.71 3.47
C TRP A 102 -10.47 12.61 3.64
N PRO A 103 -11.25 13.54 3.05
CA PRO A 103 -12.71 13.46 3.09
C PRO A 103 -13.23 12.14 2.50
N GLY A 104 -14.05 11.41 3.26
CA GLY A 104 -14.55 10.08 2.88
C GLY A 104 -13.67 8.91 3.33
N TRP A 105 -12.53 9.16 4.00
CA TRP A 105 -11.64 8.10 4.50
C TRP A 105 -12.39 7.04 5.33
N LYS A 106 -13.08 7.45 6.40
CA LYS A 106 -13.70 6.49 7.33
C LYS A 106 -14.74 5.62 6.66
N LYS A 107 -15.63 6.24 5.88
CA LYS A 107 -16.69 5.51 5.19
C LYS A 107 -16.11 4.59 4.12
N LEU A 108 -15.12 5.04 3.33
CA LEU A 108 -14.39 4.17 2.41
C LEU A 108 -13.82 2.93 3.10
N CYS A 109 -13.11 3.11 4.21
CA CYS A 109 -12.46 2.02 4.94
C CYS A 109 -13.49 1.06 5.58
N THR A 110 -14.53 1.60 6.22
CA THR A 110 -15.63 0.80 6.78
C THR A 110 -16.31 -0.03 5.69
N ASP A 111 -16.71 0.60 4.58
CA ASP A 111 -17.39 -0.09 3.47
C ASP A 111 -16.48 -1.22 2.92
N LEU A 112 -15.16 -0.98 2.77
CA LEU A 112 -14.21 -1.99 2.27
C LEU A 112 -14.04 -3.14 3.27
N TYR A 113 -13.94 -2.82 4.56
CA TYR A 113 -13.77 -3.81 5.62
C TYR A 113 -14.98 -4.73 5.74
N GLU A 114 -16.19 -4.17 5.65
CA GLU A 114 -17.44 -4.92 5.63
C GLU A 114 -17.53 -5.81 4.39
N GLU A 115 -17.25 -5.27 3.19
CA GLU A 115 -17.25 -6.05 1.94
C GLU A 115 -16.26 -7.24 1.94
N ILE A 116 -15.10 -7.08 2.58
CA ILE A 116 -14.13 -8.17 2.77
C ILE A 116 -14.69 -9.20 3.74
N SER A 117 -15.28 -8.74 4.85
CA SER A 117 -15.81 -9.62 5.89
C SER A 117 -17.01 -10.43 5.41
N ASP A 118 -17.87 -9.85 4.58
CA ASP A 118 -19.05 -10.50 4.01
C ASP A 118 -18.68 -11.51 2.90
N SER A 119 -17.53 -11.31 2.25
CA SER A 119 -17.05 -12.21 1.22
C SER A 119 -16.21 -13.32 1.83
N LYS A 120 -16.76 -14.54 1.95
CA LYS A 120 -16.04 -15.72 2.45
C LYS A 120 -14.65 -15.92 1.83
N SER A 121 -14.50 -15.64 0.53
CA SER A 121 -13.21 -15.77 -0.14
C SER A 121 -12.21 -14.70 0.31
N ALA A 122 -12.64 -13.45 0.45
CA ALA A 122 -11.77 -12.34 0.85
C ALA A 122 -11.48 -12.37 2.36
N SER A 123 -12.46 -12.76 3.18
CA SER A 123 -12.29 -12.95 4.62
C SER A 123 -11.24 -14.04 4.90
N ASN A 124 -11.32 -15.19 4.20
CA ASN A 124 -10.33 -16.25 4.34
C ASN A 124 -8.92 -15.79 3.95
N ILE A 125 -8.79 -14.96 2.92
CA ILE A 125 -7.50 -14.39 2.53
C ILE A 125 -7.00 -13.48 3.66
N ARG A 126 -7.82 -12.55 4.16
CA ARG A 126 -7.45 -11.68 5.28
C ARG A 126 -7.00 -12.49 6.50
N GLU A 127 -7.77 -13.49 6.92
CA GLU A 127 -7.42 -14.37 8.05
C GLU A 127 -6.09 -15.11 7.82
N SER A 128 -5.83 -15.57 6.59
CA SER A 128 -4.54 -16.20 6.26
C SER A 128 -3.36 -15.22 6.31
N ILE A 129 -3.59 -13.94 5.99
CA ILE A 129 -2.57 -12.89 6.10
C ILE A 129 -2.30 -12.62 7.58
N GLU A 130 -3.34 -12.40 8.38
CA GLU A 130 -3.26 -12.11 9.82
C GLU A 130 -2.62 -13.24 10.63
N SER A 131 -2.81 -14.48 10.21
CA SER A 131 -2.19 -15.66 10.85
C SER A 131 -0.78 -15.96 10.34
N GLY A 132 -0.29 -15.23 9.33
CA GLY A 132 1.00 -15.52 8.69
C GLY A 132 1.02 -16.81 7.86
N GLU A 133 -0.16 -17.39 7.57
CA GLU A 133 -0.32 -18.64 6.81
C GLU A 133 -0.59 -18.41 5.32
N HIS A 134 -0.66 -17.15 4.88
CA HIS A 134 -0.81 -16.82 3.48
C HIS A 134 0.37 -17.40 2.66
N PRO A 135 0.13 -18.14 1.56
CA PRO A 135 1.19 -18.82 0.82
C PRO A 135 2.35 -17.92 0.39
N LEU A 136 2.06 -16.69 -0.03
CA LEU A 136 3.10 -15.72 -0.40
C LEU A 136 4.02 -15.37 0.78
N LEU A 137 3.51 -15.26 2.01
CA LEU A 137 4.35 -14.98 3.17
C LEU A 137 5.32 -16.14 3.41
N LYS A 138 4.81 -17.39 3.38
CA LYS A 138 5.64 -18.60 3.48
C LYS A 138 6.67 -18.69 2.36
N GLU A 139 6.31 -18.35 1.13
CA GLU A 139 7.25 -18.34 -0.01
C GLU A 139 8.37 -17.33 0.19
N ILE A 140 8.06 -16.10 0.63
CA ILE A 140 9.05 -15.05 0.87
C ILE A 140 9.95 -15.44 2.06
N GLU A 141 9.39 -15.96 3.15
CA GLU A 141 10.15 -16.47 4.30
C GLU A 141 11.15 -17.56 3.88
N ASN A 142 10.68 -18.56 3.12
CA ASN A 142 11.53 -19.64 2.61
C ASN A 142 12.64 -19.10 1.69
N ALA A 143 12.33 -18.16 0.80
CA ALA A 143 13.31 -17.54 -0.08
C ALA A 143 14.38 -16.76 0.72
N ALA A 144 13.97 -16.03 1.76
CA ALA A 144 14.89 -15.30 2.63
C ALA A 144 15.80 -16.24 3.43
N LEU A 145 15.27 -17.38 3.90
CA LEU A 145 16.07 -18.41 4.59
C LEU A 145 17.13 -19.03 3.67
N LEU A 146 16.77 -19.33 2.42
CA LEU A 146 17.72 -19.85 1.43
C LEU A 146 18.83 -18.82 1.11
N GLY A 147 18.47 -17.54 0.94
CA GLY A 147 19.45 -16.48 0.68
C GLY A 147 20.45 -16.26 1.81
N LYS A 148 20.07 -16.53 3.07
CA LYS A 148 20.97 -16.46 4.23
C LYS A 148 21.92 -17.65 4.37
N LEU A 149 21.63 -18.79 3.73
CA LEU A 149 22.51 -19.97 3.73
C LEU A 149 23.60 -19.89 2.67
N ASP A 150 23.42 -19.04 1.65
CA ASP A 150 24.37 -18.82 0.55
C ASP A 150 25.39 -17.69 0.83
N THR A 151 25.33 -17.06 2.02
CA THR A 151 26.26 -16.02 2.52
C THR A 151 27.05 -16.49 3.72
#